data_AF-A0A2N2YJN5-F1
#
_entry.id   AF-A0A2N2YJN5-F1
#
_cell.length_a   1.000
_cell.length_b   1.000
_cell.length_c   1.000
_cell.angle_alpha   90.00
_cell.angle_beta   90.00
_cell.angle_gamma   90.00
#
_symmetry.space_group_name_H-M   'P 1'
#
loop_
_entity.id
_entity.type
_entity.pdbx_description
1 polymer ?
#
loop_
_entity_poly.entity_id
_entity_poly.type
_entity_poly.pdbx_seq_one_letter_code
_entity_poly.pdbx_strand_id
1 'polypeptide(L)'
;MKRFQKILDGLTHKSPIPLLLENGYTPSRIKYEIIETFTPYFQNPTNLEKYAINYLVADWINFLRISIKYPGIEADIKTVLSAYSQAKERNHLVTMNVLSTLIPIHLEAGNKFWTFLNLEINKKDLELYEFVKASMDDISNIIEGISKSVYVENVLINKIKRGKVIDLEKTLSNKLGNLIQDLIDNSDYSTLFIVPSESLKLSDWRNISAHHTYRIQDDKIICEVGESNNKFAFEIERTELFERVNYCIRTAEILNIVHKLFSFDNLPEISSRLKKDKINSRPEIGFLMFSSALMSQGFEIQNIEYNNEFASLELADLTNENPKDRAIHSSQLLNQLWLLTNSKNLEIKYFTKDKMLYLTSSIKSDIFEQMTKDESKGIEYFAENVEFKIENGG
;
A
#
# COMPACT_ATOMS: atom_id res chain seq x y z
N MET A 1 14.45 14.24 7.02
CA MET A 1 14.44 13.85 5.58
C MET A 1 14.94 12.43 5.24
N LYS A 2 16.21 12.02 5.50
CA LYS A 2 16.80 10.77 4.92
C LYS A 2 15.89 9.53 4.97
N ARG A 3 15.15 9.33 6.07
CA ARG A 3 14.23 8.20 6.24
C ARG A 3 13.11 8.13 5.19
N PHE A 4 12.56 9.28 4.79
CA PHE A 4 11.40 9.35 3.89
C PHE A 4 11.77 9.75 2.46
N GLN A 5 13.06 10.00 2.19
CA GLN A 5 13.51 10.48 0.88
C GLN A 5 13.08 9.56 -0.26
N LYS A 6 13.21 8.23 -0.10
CA LYS A 6 12.75 7.25 -1.10
C LYS A 6 11.25 7.37 -1.43
N ILE A 7 10.42 7.77 -0.47
CA ILE A 7 8.98 7.98 -0.68
C ILE A 7 8.75 9.25 -1.48
N LEU A 8 9.40 10.34 -1.06
CA LEU A 8 9.29 11.64 -1.74
C LEU A 8 9.79 11.55 -3.19
N ASP A 9 10.98 10.99 -3.42
CA ASP A 9 11.53 10.76 -4.77
C ASP A 9 10.60 9.88 -5.61
N GLY A 10 10.01 8.86 -5.00
CA GLY A 10 9.04 7.97 -5.65
C GLY A 10 7.78 8.71 -6.08
N LEU A 11 7.26 9.60 -5.25
CA LEU A 11 6.09 10.41 -5.58
C LEU A 11 6.42 11.45 -6.65
N THR A 12 7.52 12.18 -6.54
CA THR A 12 7.89 13.21 -7.53
C THR A 12 8.18 12.62 -8.91
N HIS A 13 8.80 11.43 -9.00
CA HIS A 13 9.26 10.88 -10.28
C HIS A 13 8.44 9.70 -10.82
N LYS A 14 7.63 9.04 -9.99
CA LYS A 14 6.85 7.85 -10.39
C LYS A 14 5.35 7.99 -10.19
N SER A 15 4.89 9.06 -9.53
CA SER A 15 3.46 9.38 -9.49
C SER A 15 3.03 10.05 -10.79
N PRO A 16 1.84 9.73 -11.35
CA PRO A 16 1.28 10.50 -12.45
C PRO A 16 0.78 11.89 -12.01
N ILE A 17 0.59 12.13 -10.71
CA ILE A 17 -0.08 13.34 -10.21
C ILE A 17 0.62 14.65 -10.60
N PRO A 18 1.95 14.82 -10.42
CA PRO A 18 2.62 16.05 -10.83
C PRO A 18 2.40 16.37 -12.30
N LEU A 19 2.51 15.36 -13.18
CA LEU A 19 2.26 15.51 -14.60
C LEU A 19 0.80 15.87 -14.90
N LEU A 20 -0.17 15.26 -14.21
CA LEU A 20 -1.58 15.61 -14.38
C LEU A 20 -1.84 17.08 -14.01
N LEU A 21 -1.29 17.55 -12.90
CA LEU A 21 -1.41 18.94 -12.46
C LEU A 21 -0.77 19.91 -13.46
N GLU A 22 0.41 19.58 -13.98
CA GLU A 22 1.07 20.35 -15.05
C GLU A 22 0.22 20.44 -16.32
N ASN A 23 -0.55 19.40 -16.63
CA ASN A 23 -1.47 19.34 -17.76
C ASN A 23 -2.88 19.89 -17.45
N GLY A 24 -3.04 20.63 -16.36
CA GLY A 24 -4.26 21.36 -16.04
C GLY A 24 -5.32 20.58 -15.25
N TYR A 25 -5.00 19.39 -14.73
CA TYR A 25 -5.88 18.74 -13.76
C TYR A 25 -5.92 19.56 -12.47
N THR A 26 -7.10 19.66 -11.88
CA THR A 26 -7.29 20.23 -10.54
C THR A 26 -7.29 19.12 -9.47
N PRO A 27 -7.03 19.44 -8.20
CA PRO A 27 -7.22 18.50 -7.09
C PRO A 27 -8.60 17.81 -7.09
N SER A 28 -9.66 18.57 -7.39
CA SER A 28 -11.02 18.03 -7.49
C SER A 28 -11.16 17.05 -8.64
N ARG A 29 -10.51 17.30 -9.79
CA ARG A 29 -10.49 16.34 -10.90
C ARG A 29 -9.75 15.07 -10.52
N ILE A 30 -8.60 15.16 -9.84
CA ILE A 30 -7.87 13.98 -9.35
C ILE A 30 -8.74 13.16 -8.39
N LYS A 31 -9.44 13.80 -7.44
CA LYS A 31 -10.40 13.11 -6.56
C LYS A 31 -11.46 12.35 -7.37
N TYR A 32 -12.02 13.01 -8.39
CA TYR A 32 -13.03 12.42 -9.25
C TYR A 32 -12.50 11.18 -10.00
N GLU A 33 -11.29 11.24 -10.57
CA GLU A 33 -10.66 10.10 -11.26
C GLU A 33 -10.44 8.92 -10.31
N ILE A 34 -10.02 9.17 -9.06
CA ILE A 34 -9.86 8.12 -8.05
C ILE A 34 -11.20 7.44 -7.76
N ILE A 35 -12.26 8.23 -7.57
CA ILE A 35 -13.61 7.72 -7.31
C ILE A 35 -14.11 6.93 -8.52
N GLU A 36 -13.99 7.47 -9.73
CA GLU A 36 -14.41 6.80 -10.96
C GLU A 36 -13.67 5.47 -11.15
N THR A 37 -12.35 5.48 -10.97
CA THR A 37 -11.50 4.28 -11.07
C THR A 37 -11.94 3.19 -10.10
N PHE A 38 -12.26 3.55 -8.85
CA PHE A 38 -12.58 2.58 -7.81
C PHE A 38 -14.07 2.27 -7.65
N THR A 39 -14.97 3.01 -8.29
CA THR A 39 -16.43 2.77 -8.25
C THR A 39 -16.80 1.31 -8.56
N PRO A 40 -16.21 0.61 -9.55
CA PRO A 40 -16.54 -0.79 -9.83
C PRO A 40 -16.13 -1.79 -8.74
N TYR A 41 -15.39 -1.36 -7.71
CA TYR A 41 -14.78 -2.21 -6.68
C TYR A 41 -15.28 -1.90 -5.27
N PHE A 42 -16.18 -0.93 -5.10
CA PHE A 42 -16.78 -0.58 -3.80
C PHE A 42 -18.28 -0.88 -3.81
N GLN A 43 -18.78 -1.45 -2.72
CA GLN A 43 -20.23 -1.60 -2.50
C GLN A 43 -20.81 -0.37 -1.78
N ASN A 44 -20.01 0.33 -0.99
CA ASN A 44 -20.40 1.52 -0.25
C ASN A 44 -19.78 2.79 -0.87
N PRO A 45 -20.54 3.52 -1.71
CA PRO A 45 -20.03 4.73 -2.37
C PRO A 45 -19.67 5.85 -1.38
N THR A 46 -20.34 5.91 -0.23
CA THR A 46 -20.02 6.88 0.83
C THR A 46 -18.63 6.64 1.40
N ASN A 47 -18.24 5.37 1.59
CA ASN A 47 -16.90 5.03 2.06
C ASN A 47 -15.84 5.37 0.99
N LEU A 48 -16.11 5.06 -0.27
CA LEU A 48 -15.22 5.44 -1.37
C LEU A 48 -14.96 6.95 -1.40
N GLU A 49 -16.02 7.77 -1.35
CA GLU A 49 -15.88 9.22 -1.35
C GLU A 49 -15.13 9.75 -0.13
N LYS A 50 -15.41 9.18 1.05
CA LYS A 50 -14.77 9.55 2.31
C LYS A 50 -13.27 9.24 2.32
N TYR A 51 -12.86 8.13 1.71
CA TYR A 51 -11.48 7.62 1.79
C TYR A 51 -10.62 7.91 0.54
N ALA A 52 -11.22 8.43 -0.53
CA ALA A 52 -10.55 8.70 -1.82
C ALA A 52 -9.21 9.43 -1.68
N ILE A 53 -9.17 10.53 -0.93
CA ILE A 53 -7.95 11.35 -0.79
C ILE A 53 -7.02 10.86 0.33
N ASN A 54 -7.57 10.63 1.51
CA ASN A 54 -6.74 10.38 2.69
C ASN A 54 -6.14 8.96 2.73
N TYR A 55 -6.71 8.01 2.00
CA TYR A 55 -6.32 6.59 2.10
C TYR A 55 -6.03 5.95 0.74
N LEU A 56 -6.78 6.31 -0.32
CA LEU A 56 -6.76 5.56 -1.58
C LEU A 56 -5.80 6.11 -2.64
N VAL A 57 -5.19 7.28 -2.46
CA VAL A 57 -4.31 7.88 -3.50
C VAL A 57 -3.12 6.98 -3.83
N ALA A 58 -2.41 6.49 -2.81
CA ALA A 58 -1.26 5.61 -3.02
C ALA A 58 -1.67 4.30 -3.72
N ASP A 59 -2.85 3.78 -3.38
CA ASP A 59 -3.41 2.58 -4.00
C ASP A 59 -3.87 2.84 -5.43
N TRP A 60 -4.39 4.03 -5.74
CA TRP A 60 -4.75 4.45 -7.09
C TRP A 60 -3.52 4.58 -7.99
N ILE A 61 -2.44 5.22 -7.50
CA ILE A 61 -1.16 5.29 -8.22
C ILE A 61 -0.64 3.87 -8.51
N ASN A 62 -0.71 2.99 -7.51
CA ASN A 62 -0.30 1.60 -7.67
C ASN A 62 -1.18 0.86 -8.68
N PHE A 63 -2.50 1.04 -8.62
CA PHE A 63 -3.48 0.45 -9.54
C PHE A 63 -3.19 0.85 -10.99
N LEU A 64 -3.01 2.15 -11.26
CA LEU A 64 -2.68 2.63 -12.60
C LEU A 64 -1.38 1.99 -13.13
N ARG A 65 -0.34 1.92 -12.29
CA ARG A 65 0.94 1.30 -12.65
C ARG A 65 0.76 -0.17 -13.04
N ILE A 66 0.04 -0.95 -12.23
CA ILE A 66 -0.13 -2.38 -12.48
C ILE A 66 -1.05 -2.65 -13.68
N SER A 67 -2.08 -1.83 -13.90
CA SER A 67 -2.97 -1.93 -15.07
C SER A 67 -2.24 -1.66 -16.38
N ILE A 68 -1.34 -0.67 -16.40
CA ILE A 68 -0.49 -0.40 -17.57
C ILE A 68 0.46 -1.56 -17.84
N LYS A 69 1.06 -2.11 -16.77
CA LYS A 69 2.06 -3.19 -16.89
C LYS A 69 1.43 -4.55 -17.24
N TYR A 70 0.23 -4.83 -16.76
CA TYR A 70 -0.43 -6.11 -16.87
C TYR A 70 -1.87 -5.95 -17.40
N PRO A 71 -2.05 -5.92 -18.73
CA PRO A 71 -3.39 -5.81 -19.32
C PRO A 71 -4.34 -6.92 -18.83
N GLY A 72 -5.54 -6.54 -18.41
CA GLY A 72 -6.57 -7.46 -17.93
C GLY A 72 -6.53 -7.76 -16.43
N ILE A 73 -5.61 -7.16 -15.67
CA ILE A 73 -5.50 -7.33 -14.22
C ILE A 73 -6.80 -6.96 -13.47
N GLU A 74 -7.63 -6.10 -14.05
CA GLU A 74 -8.93 -5.70 -13.51
C GLU A 74 -9.89 -6.87 -13.35
N ALA A 75 -9.82 -7.86 -14.27
CA ALA A 75 -10.64 -9.07 -14.20
C ALA A 75 -10.21 -9.96 -13.04
N ASP A 76 -8.90 -10.09 -12.80
CA ASP A 76 -8.37 -10.82 -11.67
C ASP A 76 -8.78 -10.16 -10.35
N ILE A 77 -8.61 -8.84 -10.24
CA ILE A 77 -9.02 -8.05 -9.07
C ILE A 77 -10.51 -8.25 -8.78
N LYS A 78 -11.39 -8.17 -9.80
CA LYS A 78 -12.83 -8.41 -9.64
C LYS A 78 -13.14 -9.84 -9.18
N THR A 79 -12.43 -10.83 -9.71
CA THR A 79 -12.63 -12.25 -9.37
C THR A 79 -12.29 -12.51 -7.91
N VAL A 80 -11.13 -12.02 -7.44
CA VAL A 80 -10.72 -12.15 -6.04
C VAL A 80 -11.68 -11.36 -5.13
N LEU A 81 -12.01 -10.12 -5.48
CA LEU A 81 -12.92 -9.28 -4.69
C LEU A 81 -14.32 -9.91 -4.55
N SER A 82 -14.83 -10.55 -5.60
CA SER A 82 -16.09 -11.29 -5.56
C SER A 82 -16.08 -12.40 -4.50
N ALA A 83 -14.92 -13.05 -4.25
CA ALA A 83 -14.82 -14.05 -3.20
C ALA A 83 -15.00 -13.43 -1.79
N TYR A 84 -14.53 -12.20 -1.56
CA TYR A 84 -14.76 -11.48 -0.30
C TYR A 84 -16.23 -11.11 -0.14
N SER A 85 -16.86 -10.57 -1.20
CA SER A 85 -18.30 -10.25 -1.19
C SER A 85 -19.15 -11.49 -0.88
N GLN A 86 -18.89 -12.62 -1.55
CA GLN A 86 -19.60 -13.87 -1.32
C GLN A 86 -19.34 -14.45 0.08
N ALA A 87 -18.12 -14.34 0.61
CA ALA A 87 -17.82 -14.74 1.98
C ALA A 87 -18.60 -13.89 3.00
N LYS A 88 -18.64 -12.57 2.81
CA LYS A 88 -19.42 -11.65 3.65
C LYS A 88 -20.92 -11.94 3.59
N GLU A 89 -21.48 -12.17 2.41
CA GLU A 89 -22.88 -12.57 2.23
C GLU A 89 -23.18 -13.89 2.94
N ARG A 90 -22.26 -14.86 2.85
CA ARG A 90 -22.42 -16.17 3.48
C ARG A 90 -22.32 -16.12 4.99
N ASN A 91 -21.35 -15.38 5.52
CA ASN A 91 -21.17 -15.18 6.95
C ASN A 91 -20.44 -13.86 7.24
N HIS A 92 -21.23 -12.81 7.42
CA HIS A 92 -20.76 -11.44 7.66
C HIS A 92 -19.86 -11.35 8.89
N LEU A 93 -20.32 -11.86 10.03
CA LEU A 93 -19.61 -11.77 11.30
C LEU A 93 -18.25 -12.45 11.25
N VAL A 94 -18.20 -13.68 10.72
CA VAL A 94 -16.93 -14.43 10.62
C VAL A 94 -15.97 -13.76 9.64
N THR A 95 -16.48 -13.21 8.54
CA THR A 95 -15.64 -12.48 7.56
C THR A 95 -15.01 -11.24 8.19
N MET A 96 -15.81 -10.39 8.85
CA MET A 96 -15.28 -9.20 9.52
C MET A 96 -14.28 -9.55 10.63
N ASN A 97 -14.54 -10.63 11.39
CA ASN A 97 -13.63 -11.10 12.43
C ASN A 97 -12.28 -11.59 11.88
N VAL A 98 -12.27 -12.27 10.72
CA VAL A 98 -11.02 -12.68 10.05
C VAL A 98 -10.20 -11.44 9.70
N LEU A 99 -10.80 -10.49 9.00
CA LEU A 99 -10.12 -9.27 8.55
C LEU A 99 -9.57 -8.47 9.74
N SER A 100 -10.39 -8.23 10.78
CA SER A 100 -9.93 -7.49 11.95
C SER A 100 -8.82 -8.21 12.71
N THR A 101 -8.84 -9.54 12.77
CA THR A 101 -7.83 -10.31 13.51
C THR A 101 -6.50 -10.38 12.76
N LEU A 102 -6.52 -10.38 11.42
CA LEU A 102 -5.31 -10.47 10.60
C LEU A 102 -4.59 -9.12 10.41
N ILE A 103 -5.21 -7.98 10.71
CA ILE A 103 -4.58 -6.65 10.54
C ILE A 103 -3.17 -6.55 11.13
N PRO A 104 -2.90 -6.94 12.40
CA PRO A 104 -1.54 -6.88 12.94
C PRO A 104 -0.53 -7.70 12.12
N ILE A 105 -0.97 -8.81 11.52
CA ILE A 105 -0.13 -9.69 10.69
C ILE A 105 0.13 -9.04 9.32
N HIS A 106 -0.86 -8.36 8.74
CA HIS A 106 -0.68 -7.58 7.52
C HIS A 106 0.24 -6.37 7.74
N LEU A 107 0.11 -5.68 8.88
CA LEU A 107 1.02 -4.59 9.23
C LEU A 107 2.46 -5.07 9.36
N GLU A 108 2.68 -6.23 9.96
CA GLU A 108 4.02 -6.82 10.05
C GLU A 108 4.57 -7.23 8.67
N ALA A 109 3.73 -7.74 7.77
CA ALA A 109 4.11 -7.95 6.37
C ALA A 109 4.49 -6.64 5.67
N GLY A 110 3.74 -5.55 5.93
CA GLY A 110 4.08 -4.20 5.47
C GLY A 110 5.41 -3.69 6.05
N ASN A 111 5.71 -3.96 7.31
CA ASN A 111 6.99 -3.61 7.94
C ASN A 111 8.17 -4.30 7.24
N LYS A 112 8.01 -5.59 6.90
CA LYS A 112 8.99 -6.38 6.14
C LYS A 112 9.15 -5.87 4.72
N PHE A 113 8.05 -5.54 4.04
CA PHE A 113 8.09 -4.92 2.72
C PHE A 113 9.00 -3.68 2.70
N TRP A 114 8.87 -2.79 3.69
CA TRP A 114 9.74 -1.62 3.79
C TRP A 114 11.21 -1.96 4.05
N THR A 115 11.49 -3.02 4.80
CA THR A 115 12.87 -3.51 4.95
C THR A 115 13.42 -3.97 3.60
N PHE A 116 12.67 -4.79 2.87
CA PHE A 116 13.08 -5.29 1.55
C PHE A 116 13.27 -4.16 0.54
N LEU A 117 12.30 -3.24 0.44
CA LEU A 117 12.40 -2.07 -0.44
C LEU A 117 13.60 -1.16 -0.09
N ASN A 118 13.94 -1.06 1.20
CA ASN A 118 15.08 -0.26 1.61
C ASN A 118 16.42 -0.90 1.26
N LEU A 119 16.48 -2.23 1.22
CA LEU A 119 17.67 -3.02 0.87
C LEU A 119 17.75 -3.37 -0.62
N GLU A 120 16.71 -3.09 -1.38
CA GLU A 120 16.63 -3.42 -2.81
C GLU A 120 17.75 -2.76 -3.62
N ILE A 121 18.39 -3.56 -4.47
CA ILE A 121 19.48 -3.15 -5.36
C ILE A 121 18.99 -3.07 -6.82
N ASN A 122 19.59 -2.19 -7.62
CA ASN A 122 19.32 -2.16 -9.04
C ASN A 122 19.91 -3.41 -9.72
N LYS A 123 19.02 -4.29 -10.21
CA LYS A 123 19.40 -5.56 -10.84
C LYS A 123 19.84 -5.45 -12.30
N LYS A 124 19.67 -4.28 -12.94
CA LYS A 124 19.90 -4.09 -14.38
C LYS A 124 21.33 -4.45 -14.79
N ASP A 125 22.29 -4.00 -13.99
CA ASP A 125 23.72 -4.05 -14.33
C ASP A 125 24.48 -5.14 -13.55
N LEU A 126 23.75 -6.05 -12.88
CA LEU A 126 24.37 -7.17 -12.16
C LEU A 126 24.86 -8.24 -13.13
N GLU A 127 26.03 -8.82 -12.86
CA GLU A 127 26.49 -10.06 -13.49
C GLU A 127 25.52 -11.23 -13.21
N LEU A 128 25.59 -12.30 -14.01
CA LEU A 128 24.57 -13.36 -13.99
C LEU A 128 24.43 -14.03 -12.61
N TYR A 129 25.53 -14.29 -11.90
CA TYR A 129 25.49 -14.94 -10.58
C TYR A 129 24.80 -14.06 -9.53
N GLU A 130 25.18 -12.79 -9.44
CA GLU A 130 24.59 -11.80 -8.54
C GLU A 130 23.14 -11.54 -8.89
N PHE A 131 22.81 -11.46 -10.19
CA PHE A 131 21.45 -11.32 -10.67
C PHE A 131 20.58 -12.49 -10.21
N VAL A 132 21.01 -13.73 -10.45
CA VAL A 132 20.25 -14.93 -10.08
C VAL A 132 20.04 -14.97 -8.57
N LYS A 133 21.10 -14.72 -7.78
CA LYS A 133 20.99 -14.70 -6.33
C LYS A 133 20.00 -13.65 -5.85
N ALA A 134 20.10 -12.41 -6.34
CA ALA A 134 19.22 -11.32 -5.95
C ALA A 134 17.76 -11.58 -6.38
N SER A 135 17.53 -12.08 -7.60
CA SER A 135 16.19 -12.42 -8.09
C SER A 135 15.55 -13.59 -7.34
N MET A 136 16.33 -14.61 -6.97
CA MET A 136 15.82 -15.71 -6.14
C MET A 136 15.46 -15.22 -4.73
N ASP A 137 16.28 -14.35 -4.14
CA ASP A 137 15.98 -13.76 -2.82
C ASP A 137 14.69 -12.93 -2.87
N ASP A 138 14.48 -12.13 -3.93
CA ASP A 138 13.22 -11.42 -4.16
C ASP A 138 12.03 -12.39 -4.20
N ILE A 139 12.11 -13.47 -4.99
CA ILE A 139 11.03 -14.47 -5.10
C ILE A 139 10.66 -15.02 -3.72
N SER A 140 11.65 -15.41 -2.92
CA SER A 140 11.40 -15.95 -1.57
C SER A 140 10.77 -14.90 -0.65
N ASN A 141 11.31 -13.67 -0.65
CA ASN A 141 10.83 -12.57 0.18
C ASN A 141 9.42 -12.11 -0.21
N ILE A 142 9.10 -12.05 -1.50
CA ILE A 142 7.78 -11.68 -2.00
C ILE A 142 6.76 -12.75 -1.62
N ILE A 143 7.03 -14.01 -1.94
CA ILE A 143 6.05 -15.09 -1.77
C ILE A 143 5.82 -15.38 -0.28
N GLU A 144 6.88 -15.55 0.52
CA GLU A 144 6.73 -15.92 1.92
C GLU A 144 6.84 -14.74 2.87
N GLY A 145 7.83 -13.87 2.67
CA GLY A 145 8.10 -12.75 3.57
C GLY A 145 6.99 -11.71 3.61
N ILE A 146 6.41 -11.39 2.44
CA ILE A 146 5.36 -10.38 2.26
C ILE A 146 3.98 -11.03 2.10
N SER A 147 3.83 -11.98 1.17
CA SER A 147 2.50 -12.39 0.69
C SER A 147 1.83 -13.50 1.50
N LYS A 148 2.54 -14.18 2.41
CA LYS A 148 1.96 -15.29 3.17
C LYS A 148 0.73 -14.89 3.99
N SER A 149 0.72 -13.67 4.55
CA SER A 149 -0.43 -13.17 5.31
C SER A 149 -1.69 -13.06 4.45
N VAL A 150 -1.57 -12.53 3.23
CA VAL A 150 -2.70 -12.43 2.29
C VAL A 150 -3.10 -13.80 1.72
N TYR A 151 -2.19 -14.77 1.61
CA TYR A 151 -2.57 -16.15 1.26
C TYR A 151 -3.40 -16.80 2.37
N VAL A 152 -3.03 -16.62 3.64
CA VAL A 152 -3.82 -17.09 4.78
C VAL A 152 -5.22 -16.46 4.77
N GLU A 153 -5.30 -15.14 4.59
CA GLU A 153 -6.58 -14.43 4.49
C GLU A 153 -7.44 -15.03 3.38
N ASN A 154 -6.90 -15.18 2.17
CA ASN A 154 -7.65 -15.71 1.03
C ASN A 154 -8.08 -17.17 1.22
N VAL A 155 -7.31 -18.02 1.92
CA VAL A 155 -7.74 -19.38 2.28
C VAL A 155 -8.96 -19.33 3.21
N LEU A 156 -8.93 -18.45 4.21
CA LEU A 156 -10.05 -18.29 5.15
C LEU A 156 -11.29 -17.73 4.45
N ILE A 157 -11.13 -16.72 3.62
CA ILE A 157 -12.22 -16.14 2.80
C ILE A 157 -12.86 -17.20 1.90
N ASN A 158 -12.06 -18.00 1.18
CA ASN A 158 -12.61 -19.08 0.35
C ASN A 158 -13.33 -20.16 1.17
N LYS A 159 -12.82 -20.52 2.36
CA LYS A 159 -13.50 -21.44 3.27
C LYS A 159 -14.85 -20.90 3.71
N ILE A 160 -14.93 -19.63 4.11
CA ILE A 160 -16.19 -18.98 4.50
C ILE A 160 -17.17 -18.96 3.34
N LYS A 161 -16.75 -18.52 2.15
CA LYS A 161 -17.54 -18.52 0.91
C LYS A 161 -18.17 -19.90 0.65
N ARG A 162 -17.40 -20.98 0.84
CA ARG A 162 -17.85 -22.37 0.66
C ARG A 162 -18.67 -22.92 1.84
N GLY A 163 -18.96 -22.11 2.85
CA GLY A 163 -19.71 -22.52 4.05
C GLY A 163 -18.94 -23.52 4.93
N LYS A 164 -17.61 -23.53 4.87
CA LYS A 164 -16.77 -24.37 5.73
C LYS A 164 -16.46 -23.67 7.04
N VAL A 165 -16.32 -24.46 8.11
CA VAL A 165 -15.83 -23.96 9.39
C VAL A 165 -14.37 -23.54 9.23
N ILE A 166 -14.02 -22.38 9.76
CA ILE A 166 -12.64 -21.89 9.76
C ILE A 166 -11.96 -22.15 11.10
N ASP A 167 -10.64 -22.28 11.03
CA ASP A 167 -9.74 -22.33 12.18
C ASP A 167 -8.56 -21.41 11.84
N LEU A 168 -8.54 -20.25 12.47
CA LEU A 168 -7.56 -19.20 12.19
C LEU A 168 -6.16 -19.61 12.62
N GLU A 169 -6.00 -20.15 13.82
CA GLU A 169 -4.70 -20.54 14.37
C GLU A 169 -4.09 -21.70 13.58
N LYS A 170 -4.91 -22.70 13.24
CA LYS A 170 -4.47 -23.79 12.37
C LYS A 170 -4.10 -23.29 10.97
N THR A 171 -4.85 -22.34 10.40
CA THR A 171 -4.53 -21.82 9.06
C THR A 171 -3.26 -20.99 9.08
N LEU A 172 -3.01 -20.20 10.12
CA LEU A 172 -1.77 -19.43 10.30
C LEU A 172 -0.52 -20.32 10.43
N SER A 173 -0.66 -21.49 11.07
CA SER A 173 0.45 -22.45 11.24
C SER A 173 0.72 -23.32 10.02
N ASN A 174 -0.12 -23.25 8.97
CA ASN A 174 0.10 -24.03 7.75
C ASN A 174 1.41 -23.65 7.03
N LYS A 175 2.05 -24.68 6.46
CA LYS A 175 3.16 -24.50 5.51
C LYS A 175 2.67 -23.78 4.26
N LEU A 176 3.54 -22.95 3.65
CA LEU A 176 3.22 -22.19 2.45
C LEU A 176 2.65 -23.06 1.32
N GLY A 177 3.28 -24.21 1.04
CA GLY A 177 2.80 -25.14 0.01
C GLY A 177 1.35 -25.59 0.22
N ASN A 178 0.93 -25.81 1.47
CA ASN A 178 -0.45 -26.20 1.79
C ASN A 178 -1.44 -25.05 1.55
N LEU A 179 -1.03 -23.81 1.85
CA LEU A 179 -1.86 -22.62 1.60
C LEU A 179 -2.07 -22.41 0.10
N ILE A 180 -0.97 -22.47 -0.67
CA ILE A 180 -1.01 -22.33 -2.12
C ILE A 180 -1.83 -23.45 -2.77
N GLN A 181 -1.68 -24.69 -2.31
CA GLN A 181 -2.48 -25.81 -2.80
C GLN A 181 -3.98 -25.63 -2.51
N ASP A 182 -4.35 -25.22 -1.29
CA ASP A 182 -5.77 -24.96 -0.93
C ASP A 182 -6.37 -23.89 -1.86
N LEU A 183 -5.63 -22.81 -2.14
CA LEU A 183 -6.07 -21.75 -3.06
C LEU A 183 -6.21 -22.26 -4.50
N ILE A 184 -5.29 -23.07 -4.99
CA ILE A 184 -5.39 -23.66 -6.34
C ILE A 184 -6.61 -24.57 -6.45
N ASP A 185 -6.85 -25.42 -5.46
CA ASP A 185 -7.91 -26.44 -5.53
C ASP A 185 -9.31 -25.88 -5.25
N ASN A 186 -9.42 -24.74 -4.58
CA ASN A 186 -10.69 -24.29 -4.00
C ASN A 186 -11.08 -22.83 -4.29
N SER A 187 -10.29 -22.07 -5.07
CA SER A 187 -10.64 -20.69 -5.45
C SER A 187 -10.94 -20.56 -6.94
N ASP A 188 -11.73 -19.55 -7.30
CA ASP A 188 -12.05 -19.23 -8.70
C ASP A 188 -10.91 -18.48 -9.42
N TYR A 189 -9.80 -18.25 -8.72
CA TYR A 189 -8.62 -17.50 -9.17
C TYR A 189 -7.34 -18.33 -8.97
N SER A 190 -7.47 -19.65 -9.11
CA SER A 190 -6.38 -20.63 -8.96
C SER A 190 -5.18 -20.35 -9.86
N THR A 191 -5.42 -19.80 -11.05
CA THR A 191 -4.40 -19.44 -12.03
C THR A 191 -3.39 -18.41 -11.52
N LEU A 192 -3.77 -17.55 -10.56
CA LEU A 192 -2.85 -16.57 -9.95
C LEU A 192 -1.68 -17.23 -9.19
N PHE A 193 -1.84 -18.49 -8.80
CA PHE A 193 -0.88 -19.22 -7.97
C PHE A 193 -0.01 -20.21 -8.76
N ILE A 194 -0.18 -20.25 -10.09
CA ILE A 194 0.56 -21.11 -11.01
C ILE A 194 1.27 -20.21 -12.03
N VAL A 195 2.58 -20.32 -12.14
CA VAL A 195 3.38 -19.65 -13.17
C VAL A 195 3.14 -20.36 -14.50
N PRO A 196 2.59 -19.70 -15.53
CA PRO A 196 2.10 -20.38 -16.73
C PRO A 196 3.17 -21.15 -17.52
N SER A 197 4.35 -20.58 -17.69
CA SER A 197 5.38 -21.11 -18.61
C SER A 197 5.84 -22.52 -18.22
N GLU A 198 6.07 -22.77 -16.94
CA GLU A 198 6.49 -24.08 -16.42
C GLU A 198 5.35 -24.84 -15.72
N SER A 199 4.17 -24.24 -15.59
CA SER A 199 3.05 -24.77 -14.79
C SER A 199 3.44 -25.08 -13.34
N LEU A 200 4.39 -24.31 -12.79
CA LEU A 200 4.89 -24.45 -11.42
C LEU A 200 4.12 -23.56 -10.45
N LYS A 201 3.89 -24.04 -9.23
CA LYS A 201 3.20 -23.24 -8.20
C LYS A 201 4.14 -22.16 -7.66
N LEU A 202 3.58 -21.07 -7.13
CA LEU A 202 4.39 -20.08 -6.41
C LEU A 202 5.20 -20.71 -5.27
N SER A 203 4.64 -21.69 -4.56
CA SER A 203 5.39 -22.42 -3.53
C SER A 203 6.62 -23.16 -4.06
N ASP A 204 6.58 -23.63 -5.31
CA ASP A 204 7.71 -24.35 -5.92
C ASP A 204 8.85 -23.38 -6.24
N TRP A 205 8.53 -22.19 -6.77
CA TRP A 205 9.50 -21.11 -6.97
C TRP A 205 10.13 -20.63 -5.66
N ARG A 206 9.33 -20.48 -4.61
CA ARG A 206 9.85 -20.20 -3.26
C ARG A 206 10.78 -21.32 -2.79
N ASN A 207 10.43 -22.58 -3.03
CA ASN A 207 11.26 -23.73 -2.63
C ASN A 207 12.59 -23.76 -3.39
N ILE A 208 12.60 -23.47 -4.70
CA ILE A 208 13.84 -23.36 -5.49
C ILE A 208 14.80 -22.36 -4.85
N SER A 209 14.29 -21.17 -4.54
CA SER A 209 15.07 -20.11 -3.91
C SER A 209 15.56 -20.51 -2.51
N ALA A 210 14.65 -20.92 -1.62
CA ALA A 210 14.94 -21.17 -0.21
C ALA A 210 15.85 -22.40 0.02
N HIS A 211 15.82 -23.38 -0.88
CA HIS A 211 16.67 -24.57 -0.80
C HIS A 211 17.88 -24.50 -1.74
N HIS A 212 18.08 -23.38 -2.42
CA HIS A 212 19.18 -23.19 -3.39
C HIS A 212 19.26 -24.31 -4.44
N THR A 213 18.10 -24.80 -4.91
CA THR A 213 18.06 -25.85 -5.94
C THR A 213 18.14 -25.25 -7.35
N TYR A 214 19.06 -24.32 -7.53
CA TYR A 214 19.40 -23.71 -8.80
C TYR A 214 20.92 -23.63 -8.97
N ARG A 215 21.40 -23.64 -10.21
CA ARG A 215 22.82 -23.47 -10.56
C ARG A 215 22.97 -22.77 -11.90
N ILE A 216 24.14 -22.20 -12.13
CA ILE A 216 24.50 -21.61 -13.43
C ILE A 216 25.48 -22.54 -14.12
N GLN A 217 25.18 -22.88 -15.37
CA GLN A 217 26.01 -23.72 -16.23
C GLN A 217 25.93 -23.17 -17.65
N ASP A 218 27.08 -22.92 -18.28
CA ASP A 218 27.16 -22.43 -19.68
C ASP A 218 26.27 -21.20 -19.95
N ASP A 219 26.29 -20.21 -19.03
CA ASP A 219 25.45 -19.00 -19.03
C ASP A 219 23.93 -19.25 -18.98
N LYS A 220 23.50 -20.47 -18.66
CA LYS A 220 22.10 -20.86 -18.43
C LYS A 220 21.81 -21.05 -16.95
N ILE A 221 20.59 -20.72 -16.55
CA ILE A 221 20.10 -20.91 -15.18
C ILE A 221 19.35 -22.24 -15.15
N ILE A 222 19.88 -23.23 -14.44
CA ILE A 222 19.24 -24.54 -14.27
C ILE A 222 18.53 -24.54 -12.92
N CYS A 223 17.22 -24.79 -12.92
CA CYS A 223 16.40 -24.93 -11.72
C CYS A 223 15.94 -26.38 -11.56
N GLU A 224 15.93 -26.89 -10.32
CA GLU A 224 15.45 -28.21 -9.96
C GLU A 224 14.23 -28.13 -9.03
N VAL A 225 13.19 -28.89 -9.34
CA VAL A 225 11.95 -29.00 -8.55
C VAL A 225 11.62 -30.47 -8.32
N GLY A 226 10.99 -30.75 -7.17
CA GLY A 226 10.55 -32.09 -6.78
C GLY A 226 11.38 -32.70 -5.66
N GLU A 227 10.91 -33.84 -5.17
CA GLU A 227 11.55 -34.58 -4.08
C GLU A 227 12.10 -35.91 -4.59
N SER A 228 13.31 -36.26 -4.13
CA SER A 228 13.94 -37.57 -4.34
C SER A 228 13.88 -38.06 -5.80
N ASN A 229 13.08 -39.10 -6.08
CA ASN A 229 13.02 -39.78 -7.38
C ASN A 229 12.19 -39.03 -8.45
N ASN A 230 11.46 -37.98 -8.08
CA ASN A 230 10.63 -37.18 -9.00
C ASN A 230 11.20 -35.79 -9.23
N LYS A 231 12.52 -35.61 -9.04
CA LYS A 231 13.19 -34.38 -9.39
C LYS A 231 13.21 -34.20 -10.90
N PHE A 232 12.80 -33.02 -11.37
CA PHE A 232 13.02 -32.60 -12.75
C PHE A 232 13.78 -31.28 -12.76
N ALA A 233 14.65 -31.13 -13.76
CA ALA A 233 15.42 -29.91 -13.99
C ALA A 233 14.90 -29.23 -15.26
N PHE A 234 14.93 -27.91 -15.27
CA PHE A 234 14.61 -27.10 -16.44
C PHE A 234 15.53 -25.89 -16.51
N GLU A 235 15.69 -25.37 -17.72
CA GLU A 235 16.56 -24.24 -18.02
C GLU A 235 15.73 -22.98 -18.22
N ILE A 236 16.22 -21.87 -17.70
CA ILE A 236 15.67 -20.54 -17.94
C ILE A 236 16.79 -19.54 -18.22
N GLU A 237 16.44 -18.48 -18.92
CA GLU A 237 17.32 -17.33 -19.17
C GLU A 237 17.14 -16.22 -18.13
N ARG A 238 18.05 -15.23 -18.17
CA ARG A 238 18.02 -14.06 -17.29
C ARG A 238 16.68 -13.31 -17.35
N THR A 239 16.18 -13.08 -18.57
CA THR A 239 14.90 -12.40 -18.82
C THR A 239 13.73 -13.18 -18.26
N GLU A 240 13.75 -14.49 -18.43
CA GLU A 240 12.74 -15.41 -17.91
C GLU A 240 12.70 -15.43 -16.39
N LEU A 241 13.85 -15.50 -15.71
CA LEU A 241 13.89 -15.38 -14.25
C LEU A 241 13.29 -14.04 -13.78
N PHE A 242 13.57 -12.95 -14.51
CA PHE A 242 12.97 -11.65 -14.18
C PHE A 242 11.44 -11.63 -14.37
N GLU A 243 10.92 -12.31 -15.40
CA GLU A 243 9.48 -12.48 -15.58
C GLU A 243 8.83 -13.24 -14.41
N ARG A 244 9.53 -14.24 -13.85
CA ARG A 244 9.06 -15.02 -12.71
C ARG A 244 9.01 -14.16 -11.44
N VAL A 245 10.02 -13.30 -11.23
CA VAL A 245 9.98 -12.26 -10.18
C VAL A 245 8.76 -11.35 -10.37
N ASN A 246 8.56 -10.83 -11.59
CA ASN A 246 7.43 -9.95 -11.90
C ASN A 246 6.07 -10.63 -11.70
N TYR A 247 5.96 -11.92 -12.01
CA TYR A 247 4.75 -12.71 -11.77
C TYR A 247 4.44 -12.80 -10.27
N CYS A 248 5.46 -13.06 -9.44
CA CYS A 248 5.31 -13.09 -7.98
C CYS A 248 4.85 -11.73 -7.43
N ILE A 249 5.46 -10.64 -7.92
CA ILE A 249 5.05 -9.26 -7.58
C ILE A 249 3.60 -9.02 -7.97
N ARG A 250 3.22 -9.36 -9.22
CA ARG A 250 1.85 -9.17 -9.73
C ARG A 250 0.82 -9.88 -8.85
N THR A 251 1.05 -11.15 -8.51
CA THR A 251 0.11 -11.89 -7.65
C THR A 251 -0.02 -11.23 -6.28
N ALA A 252 1.09 -10.81 -5.68
CA ALA A 252 1.09 -10.09 -4.41
C ALA A 252 0.31 -8.75 -4.50
N GLU A 253 0.51 -7.99 -5.58
CA GLU A 253 -0.16 -6.71 -5.84
C GLU A 253 -1.68 -6.89 -5.98
N ILE A 254 -2.14 -7.90 -6.73
CA ILE A 254 -3.58 -8.20 -6.91
C ILE A 254 -4.23 -8.52 -5.56
N LEU A 255 -3.65 -9.42 -4.77
CA LEU A 255 -4.24 -9.81 -3.50
C LEU A 255 -4.24 -8.65 -2.49
N ASN A 256 -3.16 -7.87 -2.46
CA ASN A 256 -3.03 -6.73 -1.56
C ASN A 256 -4.01 -5.60 -1.92
N ILE A 257 -4.20 -5.28 -3.20
CA ILE A 257 -5.15 -4.24 -3.59
C ILE A 257 -6.57 -4.67 -3.28
N VAL A 258 -6.93 -5.94 -3.49
CA VAL A 258 -8.25 -6.46 -3.15
C VAL A 258 -8.50 -6.40 -1.64
N HIS A 259 -7.52 -6.83 -0.83
CA HIS A 259 -7.58 -6.70 0.63
C HIS A 259 -7.86 -5.27 1.06
N LYS A 260 -7.16 -4.29 0.49
CA LYS A 260 -7.32 -2.87 0.82
C LYS A 260 -8.67 -2.31 0.37
N LEU A 261 -9.07 -2.55 -0.88
CA LEU A 261 -10.35 -2.07 -1.41
C LEU A 261 -11.51 -2.59 -0.56
N PHE A 262 -11.53 -3.90 -0.28
CA PHE A 262 -12.57 -4.49 0.58
C PHE A 262 -12.51 -3.96 2.01
N SER A 263 -11.31 -3.77 2.56
CA SER A 263 -11.12 -3.24 3.91
C SER A 263 -11.57 -1.78 4.04
N PHE A 264 -11.30 -0.93 3.05
CA PHE A 264 -11.77 0.46 3.03
C PHE A 264 -13.28 0.56 2.84
N ASP A 265 -13.86 -0.33 2.03
CA ASP A 265 -15.31 -0.44 1.86
C ASP A 265 -16.04 -0.84 3.16
N ASN A 266 -15.32 -1.48 4.10
CA ASN A 266 -15.85 -1.97 5.38
C ASN A 266 -15.13 -1.39 6.62
N LEU A 267 -14.37 -0.30 6.45
CA LEU A 267 -13.43 0.18 7.48
C LEU A 267 -14.07 0.52 8.82
N PRO A 268 -15.25 1.19 8.89
CA PRO A 268 -15.88 1.50 10.18
C PRO A 268 -16.15 0.25 11.01
N GLU A 269 -16.50 -0.85 10.35
CA GLU A 269 -16.84 -2.10 11.01
C GLU A 269 -15.59 -2.90 11.41
N ILE A 270 -14.59 -2.97 10.52
CA ILE A 270 -13.32 -3.65 10.81
C ILE A 270 -12.58 -2.93 11.95
N SER A 271 -12.52 -1.60 11.91
CA SER A 271 -11.80 -0.79 12.89
C SER A 271 -12.41 -0.83 14.29
N SER A 272 -13.74 -0.95 14.43
CA SER A 272 -14.39 -1.06 15.74
C SER A 272 -14.06 -2.36 16.49
N ARG A 273 -13.56 -3.38 15.79
CA ARG A 273 -13.12 -4.66 16.36
C ARG A 273 -11.62 -4.71 16.69
N LEU A 274 -10.86 -3.71 16.25
CA LEU A 274 -9.42 -3.68 16.47
C LEU A 274 -9.08 -3.23 17.88
N LYS A 275 -8.19 -3.99 18.52
CA LYS A 275 -7.56 -3.55 19.77
C LYS A 275 -6.36 -2.66 19.43
N LYS A 276 -6.38 -1.41 19.88
CA LYS A 276 -5.39 -0.36 19.53
C LYS A 276 -3.96 -0.72 19.94
N ASP A 277 -3.78 -1.53 20.97
CA ASP A 277 -2.50 -2.01 21.51
C ASP A 277 -1.75 -2.97 20.56
N LYS A 278 -2.40 -3.45 19.50
CA LYS A 278 -1.81 -4.40 18.54
C LYS A 278 -1.35 -3.78 17.22
N ILE A 279 -1.41 -2.46 17.09
CA ILE A 279 -1.05 -1.75 15.86
C ILE A 279 0.41 -1.31 15.97
N ASN A 280 1.33 -2.10 15.38
CA ASN A 280 2.73 -1.71 15.23
C ASN A 280 3.07 -1.59 13.74
N SER A 281 3.08 -0.35 13.25
CA SER A 281 3.37 -0.05 11.85
C SER A 281 4.57 0.86 11.76
N ARG A 282 5.44 0.60 10.78
CA ARG A 282 6.54 1.49 10.42
C ARG A 282 5.98 2.86 9.98
N PRO A 283 6.51 3.97 10.51
CA PRO A 283 6.13 5.33 10.10
C PRO A 283 6.12 5.58 8.59
N GLU A 284 6.93 4.86 7.82
CA GLU A 284 6.94 4.91 6.36
C GLU A 284 5.56 4.59 5.73
N ILE A 285 4.78 3.70 6.34
CA ILE A 285 3.42 3.36 5.87
C ILE A 285 2.50 4.57 5.99
N GLY A 286 2.42 5.17 7.19
CA GLY A 286 1.60 6.36 7.43
C GLY A 286 2.09 7.56 6.61
N PHE A 287 3.41 7.73 6.49
CA PHE A 287 3.99 8.81 5.69
C PHE A 287 3.68 8.69 4.20
N LEU A 288 3.69 7.47 3.63
CA LEU A 288 3.30 7.27 2.23
C LEU A 288 1.86 7.69 1.98
N MET A 289 0.93 7.33 2.87
CA MET A 289 -0.47 7.72 2.75
C MET A 289 -0.64 9.25 2.87
N PHE A 290 0.00 9.84 3.88
CA PHE A 290 0.00 11.28 4.12
C PHE A 290 0.55 12.06 2.91
N SER A 291 1.76 11.72 2.46
CA SER A 291 2.41 12.41 1.33
C SER A 291 1.66 12.23 0.01
N SER A 292 1.08 11.06 -0.25
CA SER A 292 0.24 10.85 -1.44
C SER A 292 -1.02 11.70 -1.39
N ALA A 293 -1.70 11.77 -0.22
CA ALA A 293 -2.88 12.59 -0.02
C ALA A 293 -2.58 14.08 -0.25
N LEU A 294 -1.45 14.59 0.25
CA LEU A 294 -1.01 15.96 0.01
C LEU A 294 -0.72 16.23 -1.47
N MET A 295 -0.02 15.32 -2.14
CA MET A 295 0.28 15.45 -3.57
C MET A 295 -0.99 15.49 -4.41
N SER A 296 -1.99 14.66 -4.12
CA SER A 296 -3.30 14.71 -4.81
C SER A 296 -4.05 16.03 -4.62
N GLN A 297 -3.74 16.75 -3.55
CA GLN A 297 -4.29 18.07 -3.26
C GLN A 297 -3.47 19.21 -3.88
N GLY A 298 -2.40 18.89 -4.61
CA GLY A 298 -1.54 19.86 -5.28
C GLY A 298 -0.43 20.43 -4.38
N PHE A 299 -0.03 19.72 -3.33
CA PHE A 299 1.08 20.11 -2.47
C PHE A 299 2.22 19.10 -2.53
N GLU A 300 3.45 19.56 -2.74
CA GLU A 300 4.67 18.78 -2.62
C GLU A 300 5.34 19.01 -1.26
N ILE A 301 5.74 17.94 -0.58
CA ILE A 301 6.52 18.06 0.66
C ILE A 301 7.98 18.35 0.30
N GLN A 302 8.46 19.55 0.65
CA GLN A 302 9.86 19.93 0.50
C GLN A 302 10.72 19.43 1.67
N ASN A 303 10.21 19.58 2.89
CA ASN A 303 10.88 19.13 4.11
C ASN A 303 9.85 18.71 5.16
N ILE A 304 10.24 17.76 6.01
CA ILE A 304 9.51 17.40 7.22
C ILE A 304 10.52 17.06 8.32
N GLU A 305 10.34 17.72 9.46
CA GLU A 305 11.13 17.54 10.67
C GLU A 305 10.20 17.42 11.85
N TYR A 306 10.33 16.37 12.64
CA TYR A 306 9.52 16.21 13.84
C TYR A 306 10.18 15.40 14.95
N ASN A 307 9.72 15.68 16.16
CA ASN A 307 9.93 14.91 17.38
C ASN A 307 8.67 15.04 18.27
N ASN A 308 8.69 14.53 19.49
CA ASN A 308 7.50 14.57 20.36
C ASN A 308 7.07 16.01 20.76
N GLU A 309 7.96 16.99 20.68
CA GLU A 309 7.68 18.38 21.07
C GLU A 309 7.27 19.26 19.90
N PHE A 310 7.88 19.08 18.72
CA PHE A 310 7.70 19.95 17.57
C PHE A 310 7.67 19.16 16.26
N ALA A 311 6.79 19.56 15.34
CA ALA A 311 6.76 19.13 13.95
C ALA A 311 6.62 20.34 13.02
N SER A 312 7.49 20.42 12.00
CA SER A 312 7.42 21.40 10.92
C SER A 312 7.36 20.69 9.58
N LEU A 313 6.46 21.18 8.72
CA LEU A 313 6.21 20.67 7.39
C LEU A 313 6.31 21.83 6.39
N GLU A 314 7.17 21.67 5.38
CA GLU A 314 7.33 22.64 4.30
C GLU A 314 6.63 22.12 3.05
N LEU A 315 5.62 22.86 2.58
CA LEU A 315 4.78 22.49 1.44
C LEU A 315 4.96 23.48 0.30
N ALA A 316 5.31 23.00 -0.89
CA ALA A 316 5.27 23.77 -2.12
C ALA A 316 3.96 23.52 -2.88
N ASP A 317 3.39 24.60 -3.40
CA ASP A 317 2.23 24.50 -4.29
C ASP A 317 2.65 24.01 -5.69
N LEU A 318 1.90 23.06 -6.22
CA LEU A 318 2.05 22.58 -7.60
C LEU A 318 1.05 23.27 -8.55
N THR A 319 0.03 23.95 -8.00
CA THR A 319 -1.07 24.55 -8.74
C THR A 319 -0.81 26.02 -9.11
N ASN A 320 -1.59 26.55 -10.05
CA ASN A 320 -1.61 27.98 -10.40
C ASN A 320 -2.78 28.72 -9.71
N GLU A 321 -3.32 28.17 -8.62
CA GLU A 321 -4.44 28.74 -7.87
C GLU A 321 -3.99 29.96 -7.05
N ASN A 322 -4.95 30.70 -6.47
CA ASN A 322 -4.66 31.90 -5.69
C ASN A 322 -3.80 31.56 -4.44
N PRO A 323 -2.60 32.16 -4.27
CA PRO A 323 -1.72 31.84 -3.15
C PRO A 323 -2.34 32.00 -1.77
N LYS A 324 -3.23 32.97 -1.57
CA LYS A 324 -3.91 33.19 -0.29
C LYS A 324 -4.84 32.03 0.06
N ASP A 325 -5.67 31.62 -0.89
CA ASP A 325 -6.63 30.53 -0.67
C ASP A 325 -5.90 29.20 -0.46
N ARG A 326 -4.81 28.99 -1.21
CA ARG A 326 -3.93 27.82 -1.06
C ARG A 326 -3.20 27.80 0.27
N ALA A 327 -2.72 28.95 0.74
CA ALA A 327 -2.10 29.07 2.05
C ALA A 327 -3.09 28.72 3.18
N ILE A 328 -4.33 29.21 3.10
CA ILE A 328 -5.41 28.86 4.04
C ILE A 328 -5.74 27.36 3.96
N HIS A 329 -5.81 26.80 2.75
CA HIS A 329 -6.02 25.36 2.59
C HIS A 329 -4.89 24.56 3.24
N SER A 330 -3.64 24.97 3.05
CA SER A 330 -2.48 24.29 3.63
C SER A 330 -2.52 24.27 5.16
N SER A 331 -3.04 25.31 5.82
CA SER A 331 -3.12 25.35 7.29
C SER A 331 -4.11 24.33 7.85
N GLN A 332 -5.13 23.93 7.07
CA GLN A 332 -6.09 22.90 7.48
C GLN A 332 -5.42 21.51 7.62
N LEU A 333 -4.23 21.33 7.05
CA LEU A 333 -3.46 20.10 7.13
C LEU A 333 -2.71 19.94 8.47
N LEU A 334 -2.76 20.93 9.37
CA LEU A 334 -2.16 20.84 10.70
C LEU A 334 -2.69 19.63 11.50
N ASN A 335 -3.97 19.29 11.35
CA ASN A 335 -4.55 18.10 11.96
C ASN A 335 -3.91 16.80 11.41
N GLN A 336 -3.69 16.73 10.10
CA GLN A 336 -3.07 15.56 9.48
C GLN A 336 -1.59 15.43 9.91
N LEU A 337 -0.89 16.55 10.05
CA LEU A 337 0.47 16.57 10.60
C LEU A 337 0.49 16.08 12.06
N TRP A 338 -0.52 16.47 12.86
CA TRP A 338 -0.66 15.98 14.23
C TRP A 338 -0.89 14.47 14.28
N LEU A 339 -1.83 13.95 13.48
CA LEU A 339 -2.13 12.52 13.41
C LEU A 339 -0.91 11.67 13.00
N LEU A 340 -0.02 12.23 12.17
CA LEU A 340 1.21 11.57 11.75
C LEU A 340 2.31 11.57 12.83
N THR A 341 2.44 12.68 13.57
CA THR A 341 3.64 12.96 14.40
C THR A 341 3.39 12.86 15.90
N ASN A 342 2.15 13.07 16.35
CA ASN A 342 1.76 13.29 17.74
C ASN A 342 2.58 14.39 18.45
N SER A 343 3.15 15.33 17.70
CA SER A 343 3.95 16.43 18.25
C SER A 343 3.07 17.46 18.97
N LYS A 344 3.59 18.05 20.05
CA LYS A 344 2.85 19.06 20.83
C LYS A 344 2.67 20.39 20.10
N ASN A 345 3.65 20.80 19.32
CA ASN A 345 3.64 22.04 18.55
C ASN A 345 3.79 21.69 17.07
N LEU A 346 2.93 22.28 16.23
CA LEU A 346 2.81 21.93 14.83
C LEU A 346 2.92 23.20 14.00
N GLU A 347 3.66 23.11 12.91
CA GLU A 347 3.88 24.21 11.98
C GLU A 347 3.79 23.70 10.54
N ILE A 348 3.11 24.46 9.69
CA ILE A 348 3.14 24.31 8.24
C ILE A 348 3.65 25.60 7.64
N LYS A 349 4.70 25.49 6.83
CA LYS A 349 5.22 26.57 5.99
C LYS A 349 4.77 26.34 4.56
N TYR A 350 3.97 27.26 4.05
CA TYR A 350 3.46 27.24 2.69
C TYR A 350 4.34 28.09 1.76
N PHE A 351 4.86 27.43 0.73
CA PHE A 351 5.59 28.01 -0.37
C PHE A 351 4.70 28.03 -1.61
N THR A 352 4.64 29.19 -2.25
CA THR A 352 4.00 29.33 -3.57
C THR A 352 4.69 28.45 -4.62
N LYS A 353 4.08 28.33 -5.80
CA LYS A 353 4.66 27.61 -6.93
C LYS A 353 6.05 28.12 -7.33
N ASP A 354 6.31 29.42 -7.17
CA ASP A 354 7.61 30.05 -7.40
C ASP A 354 8.61 29.83 -6.25
N LYS A 355 8.27 28.93 -5.31
CA LYS A 355 9.07 28.56 -4.13
C LYS A 355 9.33 29.72 -3.17
N MET A 356 8.46 30.73 -3.17
CA MET A 356 8.50 31.82 -2.20
C MET A 356 7.64 31.45 -0.99
N LEU A 357 8.24 31.50 0.20
CA LEU A 357 7.52 31.35 1.48
C LEU A 357 6.47 32.45 1.59
N TYR A 358 5.22 32.07 1.80
CA TYR A 358 4.10 33.01 1.82
C TYR A 358 3.42 33.07 3.19
N LEU A 359 3.15 31.91 3.79
CA LEU A 359 2.47 31.80 5.07
C LEU A 359 3.10 30.71 5.93
N THR A 360 3.26 31.02 7.21
CA THR A 360 3.49 30.02 8.26
C THR A 360 2.23 29.94 9.11
N SER A 361 1.70 28.73 9.30
CA SER A 361 0.57 28.46 10.20
C SER A 361 1.01 27.53 11.31
N SER A 362 0.68 27.87 12.56
CA SER A 362 1.06 27.08 13.74
C SER A 362 -0.10 26.83 14.69
N ILE A 363 -0.06 25.69 15.37
CA ILE A 363 -1.05 25.31 16.39
C ILE A 363 -0.43 24.35 17.42
N LYS A 364 -1.04 24.30 18.61
CA LYS A 364 -0.71 23.33 19.66
C LYS A 364 -1.64 22.11 19.62
N SER A 365 -1.12 20.94 19.99
CA SER A 365 -1.86 19.68 19.94
C SER A 365 -3.05 19.61 20.90
N ASP A 366 -3.00 20.36 22.00
CA ASP A 366 -4.08 20.43 22.99
C ASP A 366 -5.39 20.92 22.38
N ILE A 367 -5.34 21.70 21.30
CA ILE A 367 -6.52 22.09 20.52
C ILE A 367 -7.19 20.86 19.89
N PHE A 368 -6.42 19.98 19.23
CA PHE A 368 -6.98 18.76 18.64
C PHE A 368 -7.45 17.75 19.69
N GLU A 369 -6.75 17.66 20.82
CA GLU A 369 -7.19 16.84 21.96
C GLU A 369 -8.54 17.33 22.52
N GLN A 370 -8.76 18.64 22.57
CA GLN A 370 -10.03 19.23 22.99
C GLN A 370 -11.13 18.94 21.98
N MET A 371 -10.88 19.12 20.68
CA MET A 371 -11.83 18.77 19.61
C MET A 371 -12.21 17.29 19.60
N THR A 372 -11.28 16.41 20.00
CA THR A 372 -11.54 14.97 20.10
C THR A 372 -12.44 14.62 21.30
N LYS A 373 -12.40 15.43 22.37
CA LYS A 373 -13.17 15.20 23.61
C LYS A 373 -14.54 15.89 23.61
N ASP A 374 -14.68 16.96 22.83
CA ASP A 374 -15.85 17.82 22.82
C ASP A 374 -16.34 18.04 21.39
N GLU A 375 -17.41 17.34 21.01
CA GLU A 375 -18.00 17.39 19.67
C GLU A 375 -18.54 18.78 19.30
N SER A 376 -18.73 19.70 20.27
CA SER A 376 -19.12 21.08 20.00
C SER A 376 -17.99 21.92 19.41
N LYS A 377 -16.73 21.48 19.57
CA LYS A 377 -15.53 22.16 19.05
C LYS A 377 -15.21 21.68 17.64
N GLY A 378 -15.76 22.40 16.66
CA GLY A 378 -15.59 22.12 15.23
C GLY A 378 -14.49 22.94 14.54
N ILE A 379 -14.68 23.14 13.23
CA ILE A 379 -13.75 23.86 12.35
C ILE A 379 -13.55 25.32 12.79
N GLU A 380 -14.60 25.97 13.32
CA GLU A 380 -14.52 27.35 13.82
C GLU A 380 -13.53 27.46 14.98
N TYR A 381 -13.65 26.56 15.97
CA TYR A 381 -12.71 26.49 17.10
C TYR A 381 -11.28 26.22 16.64
N PHE A 382 -11.09 25.34 15.65
CA PHE A 382 -9.78 25.13 15.03
C PHE A 382 -9.24 26.44 14.43
N ALA A 383 -10.02 27.12 13.59
CA ALA A 383 -9.59 28.33 12.89
C ALA A 383 -9.21 29.48 13.86
N GLU A 384 -9.94 29.63 14.97
CA GLU A 384 -9.66 30.64 16.01
C GLU A 384 -8.33 30.42 16.75
N ASN A 385 -7.84 29.18 16.79
CA ASN A 385 -6.63 28.80 17.54
C ASN A 385 -5.40 28.58 16.64
N VAL A 386 -5.54 28.72 15.32
CA VAL A 386 -4.40 28.72 14.40
C VAL A 386 -3.75 30.10 14.39
N GLU A 387 -2.46 30.13 14.66
CA GLU A 387 -1.64 31.33 14.51
C GLU A 387 -1.15 31.43 13.06
N PHE A 388 -1.31 32.61 12.46
CA PHE A 388 -0.94 32.88 11.07
C PHE A 388 0.14 33.97 11.00
N LYS A 389 1.25 33.67 10.33
CA LYS A 389 2.34 34.63 10.06
C LYS A 389 2.60 34.71 8.56
N ILE A 390 2.28 35.87 7.97
CA ILE A 390 2.56 36.17 6.55
C ILE A 390 3.99 36.67 6.44
N GLU A 391 4.82 36.01 5.63
CA GLU A 391 6.27 36.28 5.55
C GLU A 391 6.62 37.25 4.41
N ASN A 392 5.75 37.36 3.41
CA ASN A 392 5.85 38.34 2.33
C ASN A 392 4.48 39.02 2.21
N GLY A 393 4.41 40.31 2.56
CA GLY A 393 3.17 41.08 2.53
C GLY A 393 2.50 40.97 1.16
N GLY A 394 1.31 40.36 1.13
CA GLY A 394 0.43 40.37 -0.03
C GLY A 394 -0.13 41.75 -0.32
#